data_AF-A0A8S2EV80-F1
#
_entry.id   AF-A0A8S2EV80-F1
#
_cell.length_a   1.000
_cell.length_b   1.000
_cell.length_c   1.000
_cell.angle_alpha   90.00
_cell.angle_beta   90.00
_cell.angle_gamma   90.00
#
_symmetry.space_group_name_H-M   'P 1'
#
loop_
_entity.id
_entity.type
_entity.pdbx_description
1 polymer ?
#
loop_
_entity_poly.entity_id
_entity_poly.type
_entity_poly.pdbx_seq_one_letter_code
_entity_poly.pdbx_strand_id
1 'polypeptide(L)'
;MSLNNIYYKCRFSTGEVVDITKSVIDKIPYLSTLFTNADDGKFKSIRNDRQEYVLDQKIEYRYYRPIHEYLVTNRSFLLFAKLSKKDDVLQLIDVMDFLCIEQPLIKINNETRDQLINVENDSHARQQARDTAVQFMLTLCKQDYDVNHVETKNHIYRNVLFILSHPQTFGIRLRYHTSKIAQELFQFTVKQQHNLAKWLSIITDTTTDDDRTDDEPATTTSDDDFIYSDNDYEENENYDVSVMKKGVVIKRKI
;
A
#
# COMPACT_ATOMS: atom_id res chain seq x y z
N MET A 1 36.88 -6.61 -13.13
CA MET A 1 35.95 -7.15 -14.15
C MET A 1 34.77 -6.21 -14.21
N SER A 2 34.57 -5.51 -15.33
CA SER A 2 33.39 -4.65 -15.51
C SER A 2 32.18 -5.57 -15.65
N LEU A 3 31.32 -5.61 -14.63
CA LEU A 3 29.98 -6.18 -14.77
C LEU A 3 29.25 -5.30 -15.78
N ASN A 4 29.16 -5.75 -17.03
CA ASN A 4 28.28 -5.11 -18.00
C ASN A 4 26.86 -5.27 -17.46
N ASN A 5 26.36 -4.22 -16.81
CA ASN A 5 24.95 -4.14 -16.47
C ASN A 5 24.20 -4.10 -17.81
N ILE A 6 23.47 -5.18 -18.08
CA ILE A 6 22.58 -5.25 -19.24
C ILE A 6 21.36 -4.39 -18.92
N TYR A 7 21.03 -3.47 -19.83
CA TYR A 7 19.87 -2.60 -19.72
C TYR A 7 18.89 -2.88 -20.86
N TYR A 8 17.61 -2.84 -20.53
CA TYR A 8 16.50 -2.95 -21.47
C TYR A 8 15.78 -1.61 -21.52
N LYS A 9 15.75 -0.98 -22.70
CA LYS A 9 15.06 0.28 -22.90
C LYS A 9 13.58 0.02 -23.13
N CYS A 10 12.73 0.45 -22.19
CA CYS A 10 11.31 0.15 -22.18
C CYS A 10 10.49 1.42 -22.34
N ARG A 11 9.46 1.38 -23.19
CA ARG A 11 8.54 2.47 -23.45
C ARG A 11 7.17 2.15 -22.87
N PHE A 12 6.67 3.05 -22.06
CA PHE A 12 5.32 3.02 -21.49
C PHE A 12 4.31 3.58 -22.48
N SER A 13 3.04 3.15 -22.38
CA SER A 13 1.93 3.68 -23.21
C SER A 13 1.72 5.19 -23.01
N THR A 14 2.04 5.69 -21.83
CA THR A 14 2.03 7.10 -21.43
C THR A 14 3.17 7.92 -22.04
N GLY A 15 4.14 7.26 -22.70
CA GLY A 15 5.20 7.89 -23.51
C GLY A 15 6.57 7.92 -22.85
N GLU A 16 6.65 7.69 -21.54
CA GLU A 16 7.90 7.62 -20.78
C GLU A 16 8.76 6.47 -21.29
N VAL A 17 10.08 6.69 -21.23
CA VAL A 17 11.08 5.71 -21.63
C VAL A 17 12.07 5.53 -20.50
N VAL A 18 12.26 4.29 -20.07
CA VAL A 18 13.06 3.95 -18.90
C VAL A 18 14.03 2.84 -19.27
N ASP A 19 15.30 3.00 -18.87
CA ASP A 19 16.28 1.94 -18.92
C ASP A 19 16.17 1.08 -17.67
N ILE A 20 15.80 -0.19 -17.83
CA ILE A 20 15.61 -1.14 -16.73
C ILE A 20 16.75 -2.16 -16.75
N THR A 21 17.41 -2.37 -15.61
CA THR A 21 18.49 -3.35 -15.51
C THR A 21 17.94 -4.77 -15.62
N LYS A 22 18.75 -5.69 -16.16
CA LYS A 22 18.44 -7.12 -16.15
C LYS A 22 18.12 -7.64 -14.74
N SER A 23 18.83 -7.15 -13.72
CA SER A 23 18.59 -7.54 -12.33
C SER A 23 17.18 -7.20 -11.82
N VAL A 24 16.54 -6.15 -12.34
CA VAL A 24 15.16 -5.81 -12.02
C VAL A 24 14.19 -6.61 -12.90
N ILE A 25 14.48 -6.76 -14.20
CA ILE A 25 13.68 -7.59 -15.11
C ILE A 25 13.56 -9.02 -14.59
N ASP A 26 14.64 -9.60 -14.08
CA ASP A 26 14.65 -10.98 -13.56
C ASP A 26 13.78 -11.12 -12.28
N LYS A 27 13.45 -10.02 -11.59
CA LYS A 27 12.50 -10.01 -10.46
C LYS A 27 11.04 -9.82 -10.89
N ILE A 28 10.78 -9.60 -12.18
CA ILE A 28 9.44 -9.36 -12.72
C ILE A 28 9.11 -10.51 -13.70
N PRO A 29 8.41 -11.57 -13.25
CA PRO A 29 8.24 -12.79 -14.06
C PRO A 29 7.61 -12.53 -15.42
N TYR A 30 6.63 -11.62 -15.50
CA TYR A 30 6.01 -11.23 -16.76
C TYR A 30 7.05 -10.66 -17.75
N LEU A 31 7.84 -9.66 -17.33
CA LEU A 31 8.82 -9.01 -18.19
C LEU A 31 10.01 -9.93 -18.52
N SER A 32 10.48 -10.72 -17.56
CA SER A 32 11.55 -11.70 -17.79
C SER A 32 11.17 -12.71 -18.89
N THR A 33 9.95 -13.23 -18.82
CA THR A 33 9.39 -14.14 -19.82
C THR A 33 9.22 -13.45 -21.17
N LEU A 34 8.69 -12.23 -21.17
CA LEU A 34 8.47 -11.44 -22.38
C LEU A 34 9.79 -11.17 -23.11
N PHE A 35 10.83 -10.73 -22.39
CA PHE A 35 12.08 -10.31 -22.99
C PHE A 35 12.90 -11.49 -23.48
N THR A 36 12.93 -12.59 -22.72
CA THR A 36 13.61 -13.83 -23.13
C THR A 36 13.01 -14.40 -24.42
N ASN A 37 11.68 -14.45 -24.52
CA ASN A 37 11.03 -14.97 -25.73
C ASN A 37 11.13 -14.00 -26.92
N ALA A 38 11.23 -12.70 -26.68
CA ALA A 38 11.48 -11.73 -27.74
C ALA A 38 12.91 -11.84 -28.30
N ASP A 39 13.89 -12.04 -27.42
CA ASP A 39 15.29 -12.24 -27.81
C ASP A 39 15.48 -13.56 -28.58
N ASP A 40 14.71 -14.61 -28.24
CA ASP A 40 14.59 -15.86 -29.00
C ASP A 40 13.88 -15.70 -30.36
N GLY A 41 13.41 -14.50 -30.70
CA GLY A 41 12.71 -14.20 -31.95
C GLY A 41 11.26 -14.69 -32.01
N LYS A 42 10.69 -15.17 -30.89
CA LYS A 42 9.29 -15.64 -30.80
C LYS A 42 8.29 -14.50 -30.72
N PHE A 43 8.69 -13.35 -30.17
CA PHE A 43 7.86 -12.12 -30.08
C PHE A 43 8.53 -10.92 -30.73
N LYS A 44 8.68 -10.93 -32.07
CA LYS A 44 9.28 -9.79 -32.79
C LYS A 44 8.46 -8.48 -32.70
N SER A 45 7.16 -8.57 -32.39
CA SER A 45 6.23 -7.44 -32.40
C SER A 45 6.31 -6.52 -31.18
N ILE A 46 7.15 -6.84 -30.18
CA ILE A 46 7.19 -6.06 -28.92
C ILE A 46 8.24 -4.96 -28.91
N ARG A 47 9.12 -4.93 -29.92
CA ARG A 47 10.09 -3.83 -30.09
C ARG A 47 9.61 -2.89 -31.19
N ASN A 48 9.72 -1.59 -30.94
CA ASN A 48 9.47 -0.57 -31.95
C ASN A 48 10.71 -0.34 -32.85
N ASP A 49 10.59 0.55 -33.83
CA ASP A 49 11.68 0.88 -34.77
C ASP A 49 12.93 1.44 -34.07
N ARG A 50 12.79 1.95 -32.85
CA ARG A 50 13.89 2.45 -32.00
C ARG A 50 14.52 1.37 -31.14
N GLN A 51 14.15 0.10 -31.34
CA GLN A 51 14.58 -1.05 -30.54
C GLN A 51 14.16 -0.98 -29.06
N GLU A 52 13.14 -0.19 -28.74
CA GLU A 52 12.59 -0.08 -27.39
C GLU A 52 11.49 -1.13 -27.21
N TYR A 53 11.46 -1.80 -26.06
CA TYR A 53 10.37 -2.71 -25.69
C TYR A 53 9.12 -1.89 -25.34
N VAL A 54 8.06 -2.07 -26.11
CA VAL A 54 6.77 -1.43 -25.86
C VAL A 54 6.00 -2.27 -24.84
N LEU A 55 5.76 -1.70 -23.67
CA LEU A 55 5.07 -2.38 -22.57
C LEU A 55 3.55 -2.37 -22.79
N ASP A 56 2.87 -3.35 -22.20
CA ASP A 56 1.40 -3.42 -22.20
C ASP A 56 0.82 -2.16 -21.54
N GLN A 57 -0.30 -1.66 -22.07
CA GLN A 57 -0.98 -0.47 -21.55
C GLN A 57 -1.40 -0.59 -20.08
N LYS A 58 -1.56 -1.82 -19.57
CA LYS A 58 -1.85 -2.08 -18.15
C LYS A 58 -0.69 -1.69 -17.23
N ILE A 59 0.55 -1.65 -17.74
CA ILE A 59 1.74 -1.26 -16.97
C ILE A 59 1.91 0.25 -17.10
N GLU A 60 1.07 1.03 -16.42
CA GLU A 60 1.20 2.49 -16.46
C GLU A 60 2.43 2.96 -15.65
N TYR A 61 3.14 3.98 -16.17
CA TYR A 61 4.41 4.43 -15.56
C TYR A 61 4.25 4.90 -14.11
N ARG A 62 3.14 5.57 -13.79
CA ARG A 62 2.84 6.07 -12.44
C ARG A 62 2.75 4.98 -11.37
N TYR A 63 2.28 3.78 -11.73
CA TYR A 63 2.25 2.61 -10.83
C TYR A 63 3.53 1.80 -10.91
N TYR A 64 4.15 1.72 -12.09
CA TYR A 64 5.42 1.03 -12.26
C TYR A 64 6.56 1.68 -11.49
N ARG A 65 6.64 3.02 -11.43
CA ARG A 65 7.75 3.73 -10.78
C ARG A 65 7.92 3.32 -9.29
N PRO A 66 6.87 3.36 -8.43
CA PRO A 66 6.97 2.85 -7.06
C PRO A 66 7.42 1.38 -6.98
N ILE A 67 6.88 0.52 -7.87
CA ILE A 67 7.24 -0.91 -7.94
C ILE A 67 8.71 -1.08 -8.28
N HIS A 68 9.21 -0.34 -9.28
CA HIS A 68 10.61 -0.38 -9.68
C HIS A 68 11.53 0.03 -8.54
N GLU A 69 11.24 1.15 -7.86
CA GLU A 69 12.01 1.60 -6.70
C GLU A 69 12.01 0.55 -5.58
N TYR A 70 10.85 -0.05 -5.28
CA TYR A 70 10.72 -1.18 -4.35
C TYR A 70 11.62 -2.37 -4.75
N LEU A 71 11.59 -2.79 -6.00
CA LEU A 71 12.38 -3.94 -6.48
C LEU A 71 13.88 -3.68 -6.47
N VAL A 72 14.30 -2.43 -6.68
CA VAL A 72 15.72 -2.04 -6.63
C VAL A 72 16.24 -2.06 -5.21
N THR A 73 15.51 -1.47 -4.26
CA THR A 73 16.00 -1.27 -2.88
C THR A 73 15.52 -2.32 -1.89
N ASN A 74 14.55 -3.15 -2.27
CA ASN A 74 13.81 -4.06 -1.39
C ASN A 74 13.15 -3.33 -0.19
N ARG A 75 12.54 -2.16 -0.46
CA ARG A 75 11.92 -1.29 0.56
C ARG A 75 10.45 -1.09 0.30
N SER A 76 9.59 -1.78 1.05
CA SER A 76 8.14 -1.73 0.88
C SER A 76 7.57 -0.32 1.01
N PHE A 77 8.16 0.54 1.85
CA PHE A 77 7.65 1.90 2.05
C PHE A 77 7.58 2.73 0.76
N LEU A 78 8.48 2.45 -0.20
CA LEU A 78 8.55 3.18 -1.47
C LEU A 78 7.31 2.97 -2.34
N LEU A 79 6.59 1.85 -2.15
CA LEU A 79 5.33 1.59 -2.84
C LEU A 79 4.30 2.69 -2.57
N PHE A 80 4.28 3.26 -1.36
CA PHE A 80 3.32 4.31 -0.98
C PHE A 80 3.96 5.70 -0.97
N ALA A 81 5.22 5.83 -0.57
CA ALA A 81 5.92 7.13 -0.57
C ALA A 81 6.12 7.70 -1.99
N LYS A 82 6.18 6.84 -3.01
CA LYS A 82 6.31 7.27 -4.42
C LYS A 82 4.98 7.31 -5.17
N LEU A 83 3.90 6.81 -4.57
CA LEU A 83 2.58 6.84 -5.14
C LEU A 83 1.91 8.19 -4.83
N SER A 84 1.43 8.90 -5.86
CA SER A 84 0.76 10.18 -5.66
C SER A 84 -0.54 10.00 -4.87
N LYS A 85 -0.96 11.03 -4.12
CA LYS A 85 -2.23 11.02 -3.38
C LYS A 85 -3.47 10.85 -4.28
N LYS A 86 -3.35 11.18 -5.56
CA LYS A 86 -4.42 11.04 -6.57
C LYS A 86 -4.46 9.65 -7.20
N ASP A 87 -3.44 8.84 -6.98
CA ASP A 87 -3.39 7.47 -7.47
C ASP A 87 -3.98 6.49 -6.45
N ASP A 88 -4.55 5.40 -6.95
CA ASP A 88 -5.21 4.38 -6.15
C ASP A 88 -4.28 3.21 -5.83
N VAL A 89 -4.25 2.80 -4.55
CA VAL A 89 -3.45 1.65 -4.09
C VAL A 89 -3.97 0.34 -4.67
N LEU A 90 -5.28 0.20 -4.87
CA LEU A 90 -5.83 -1.02 -5.48
C LEU A 90 -5.33 -1.20 -6.92
N GLN A 91 -5.23 -0.12 -7.69
CA GLN A 91 -4.65 -0.16 -9.04
C GLN A 91 -3.15 -0.47 -9.02
N LEU A 92 -2.40 0.02 -8.03
CA LEU A 92 -1.01 -0.39 -7.82
C LEU A 92 -0.90 -1.91 -7.61
N ILE A 93 -1.78 -2.48 -6.78
CA ILE A 93 -1.85 -3.92 -6.52
C ILE A 93 -2.19 -4.69 -7.80
N ASP A 94 -3.17 -4.24 -8.58
CA ASP A 94 -3.54 -4.86 -9.85
C ASP A 94 -2.36 -4.90 -10.84
N VAL A 95 -1.55 -3.84 -10.89
CA VAL A 95 -0.32 -3.81 -11.69
C VAL A 95 0.72 -4.80 -11.16
N MET A 96 0.91 -4.90 -9.84
CA MET A 96 1.81 -5.90 -9.25
C MET A 96 1.35 -7.32 -9.58
N ASP A 97 0.05 -7.61 -9.48
CA ASP A 97 -0.53 -8.91 -9.83
C ASP A 97 -0.33 -9.22 -11.32
N PHE A 98 -0.58 -8.25 -12.20
CA PHE A 98 -0.36 -8.39 -13.65
C PHE A 98 1.11 -8.68 -13.99
N LEU A 99 2.03 -8.04 -13.27
CA LEU A 99 3.47 -8.25 -13.39
C LEU A 99 3.95 -9.56 -12.74
N CYS A 100 3.05 -10.29 -12.05
CA CYS A 100 3.33 -11.47 -11.26
C CYS A 100 4.36 -11.23 -10.14
N ILE A 101 4.30 -10.06 -9.50
CA ILE A 101 5.18 -9.70 -8.38
C ILE A 101 4.46 -10.04 -7.07
N GLU A 102 5.09 -10.88 -6.25
CA GLU A 102 4.57 -11.20 -4.91
C GLU A 102 4.56 -9.93 -4.03
N GLN A 103 3.42 -9.63 -3.42
CA GLN A 103 3.32 -8.51 -2.50
C GLN A 103 3.96 -8.86 -1.15
N PRO A 104 4.64 -7.92 -0.50
CA PRO A 104 5.20 -8.16 0.82
C PRO A 104 4.07 -8.08 1.87
N LEU A 105 3.35 -9.18 2.06
CA LEU A 105 2.27 -9.28 3.04
C LEU A 105 2.80 -9.67 4.43
N ILE A 106 2.11 -9.25 5.48
CA ILE A 106 2.39 -9.65 6.86
C ILE A 106 1.11 -10.13 7.55
N LYS A 107 1.27 -10.96 8.59
CA LYS A 107 0.17 -11.30 9.50
C LYS A 107 -0.20 -10.09 10.34
N ILE A 108 -1.45 -10.01 10.78
CA ILE A 108 -1.96 -8.97 11.67
C ILE A 108 -2.01 -9.54 13.09
N ASN A 109 -1.02 -9.19 13.91
CA ASN A 109 -0.91 -9.65 15.30
C ASN A 109 -0.16 -8.60 16.17
N ASN A 110 0.18 -8.98 17.40
CA ASN A 110 0.98 -8.14 18.29
C ASN A 110 2.39 -7.86 17.75
N GLU A 111 3.01 -8.78 17.01
CA GLU A 111 4.34 -8.57 16.42
C GLU A 111 4.33 -7.44 15.38
N THR A 112 3.25 -7.35 14.58
CA THR A 112 3.04 -6.21 13.65
C THR A 112 3.03 -4.90 14.41
N ARG A 113 2.33 -4.87 15.55
CA ARG A 113 2.22 -3.69 16.40
C ARG A 113 3.59 -3.33 16.98
N ASP A 114 4.34 -4.31 17.48
CA ASP A 114 5.67 -4.08 18.06
C ASP A 114 6.65 -3.51 17.02
N GLN A 115 6.61 -4.02 15.79
CA GLN A 115 7.40 -3.49 14.67
C GLN A 115 6.99 -2.06 14.25
N LEU A 116 5.73 -1.68 14.43
CA LEU A 116 5.27 -0.32 14.16
C LEU A 116 5.67 0.66 15.24
N ILE A 117 5.67 0.24 16.53
CA ILE A 117 5.83 1.13 17.69
C ILE A 117 7.29 1.28 18.12
N ASN A 118 8.16 0.33 17.80
CA ASN A 118 9.59 0.40 18.15
C ASN A 118 10.33 1.42 17.25
N VAL A 119 10.07 2.71 17.46
CA VAL A 119 10.52 3.82 16.59
C VAL A 119 11.52 4.76 17.30
N GLU A 120 11.85 4.50 18.56
CA GLU A 120 12.63 5.43 19.39
C GLU A 120 14.07 5.61 18.86
N ASN A 121 14.34 6.82 18.34
CA ASN A 121 15.64 7.39 17.95
C ASN A 121 16.52 6.60 16.96
N ASP A 122 16.15 5.39 16.55
CA ASP A 122 16.87 4.60 15.55
C ASP A 122 16.31 4.81 14.14
N SER A 123 17.17 5.28 13.23
CA SER A 123 16.85 5.40 11.80
C SER A 123 16.47 4.06 11.15
N HIS A 124 17.08 2.96 11.58
CA HIS A 124 16.77 1.63 11.06
C HIS A 124 15.38 1.19 11.52
N ALA A 125 15.09 1.36 12.81
CA ALA A 125 13.80 1.00 13.39
C ALA A 125 12.65 1.85 12.80
N ARG A 126 12.87 3.16 12.59
CA ARG A 126 11.94 4.02 11.81
C ARG A 126 11.64 3.47 10.43
N GLN A 127 12.68 3.07 9.72
CA GLN A 127 12.53 2.58 8.38
C GLN A 127 11.85 1.20 8.34
N GLN A 128 12.11 0.33 9.32
CA GLN A 128 11.38 -0.91 9.49
C GLN A 128 9.90 -0.65 9.77
N ALA A 129 9.55 0.28 10.67
CA ALA A 129 8.17 0.66 10.93
C ALA A 129 7.45 1.15 9.67
N ARG A 130 8.12 1.95 8.82
CA ARG A 130 7.59 2.40 7.52
C ARG A 130 7.33 1.23 6.57
N ASP A 131 8.26 0.30 6.47
CA ASP A 131 8.11 -0.90 5.64
C ASP A 131 6.94 -1.75 6.16
N THR A 132 6.89 -2.04 7.47
CA THR A 132 5.80 -2.78 8.12
C THR A 132 4.44 -2.10 7.92
N ALA A 133 4.38 -0.77 7.97
CA ALA A 133 3.14 -0.03 7.73
C ALA A 133 2.58 -0.26 6.32
N VAL A 134 3.43 -0.25 5.29
CA VAL A 134 2.98 -0.55 3.92
C VAL A 134 2.59 -2.01 3.79
N GLN A 135 3.38 -2.94 4.33
CA GLN A 135 3.05 -4.37 4.29
C GLN A 135 1.71 -4.65 4.95
N PHE A 136 1.47 -4.03 6.12
CA PHE A 136 0.19 -4.07 6.82
C PHE A 136 -0.95 -3.58 5.91
N MET A 137 -0.81 -2.41 5.26
CA MET A 137 -1.82 -1.88 4.35
C MET A 137 -2.09 -2.78 3.14
N LEU A 138 -1.05 -3.41 2.57
CA LEU A 138 -1.21 -4.37 1.47
C LEU A 138 -1.96 -5.63 1.93
N THR A 139 -1.68 -6.14 3.13
CA THR A 139 -2.47 -7.22 3.76
C THR A 139 -3.94 -6.82 3.89
N LEU A 140 -4.23 -5.58 4.30
CA LEU A 140 -5.61 -5.09 4.40
C LEU A 140 -6.31 -5.12 3.04
N CYS A 141 -5.64 -4.63 1.99
CA CYS A 141 -6.19 -4.58 0.64
C CYS A 141 -6.45 -5.98 0.05
N LYS A 142 -5.59 -6.96 0.34
CA LYS A 142 -5.76 -8.35 -0.10
C LYS A 142 -6.79 -9.13 0.72
N GLN A 143 -7.30 -8.55 1.81
CA GLN A 143 -8.26 -9.19 2.72
C GLN A 143 -7.75 -10.52 3.29
N ASP A 144 -6.42 -10.64 3.47
CA ASP A 144 -5.77 -11.84 4.01
C ASP A 144 -5.73 -11.81 5.55
N TYR A 145 -6.92 -11.77 6.17
CA TYR A 145 -7.10 -11.76 7.62
C TYR A 145 -8.54 -12.15 8.01
N ASP A 146 -8.71 -12.63 9.25
CA ASP A 146 -10.04 -12.97 9.77
C ASP A 146 -10.79 -11.72 10.24
N VAL A 147 -11.70 -11.24 9.38
CA VAL A 147 -12.61 -10.10 9.64
C VAL A 147 -13.63 -10.38 10.75
N ASN A 148 -13.85 -11.63 11.16
CA ASN A 148 -14.83 -11.94 12.21
C ASN A 148 -14.19 -11.93 13.60
N HIS A 149 -12.86 -11.99 13.68
CA HIS A 149 -12.15 -11.99 14.94
C HIS A 149 -12.03 -10.57 15.53
N VAL A 150 -12.60 -10.37 16.72
CA VAL A 150 -12.63 -9.09 17.43
C VAL A 150 -11.23 -8.50 17.65
N GLU A 151 -10.28 -9.35 18.07
CA GLU A 151 -8.91 -8.92 18.32
C GLU A 151 -8.25 -8.40 17.03
N THR A 152 -8.52 -9.03 15.89
CA THR A 152 -8.01 -8.60 14.60
C THR A 152 -8.53 -7.21 14.24
N LYS A 153 -9.83 -6.95 14.44
CA LYS A 153 -10.40 -5.61 14.21
C LYS A 153 -9.78 -4.55 15.12
N ASN A 154 -9.54 -4.88 16.39
CA ASN A 154 -8.85 -4.00 17.34
C ASN A 154 -7.41 -3.71 16.91
N HIS A 155 -6.66 -4.72 16.48
CA HIS A 155 -5.31 -4.54 15.94
C HIS A 155 -5.32 -3.65 14.71
N ILE A 156 -6.27 -3.85 13.79
CA ILE A 156 -6.39 -3.03 12.59
C ILE A 156 -6.61 -1.57 12.96
N TYR A 157 -7.62 -1.30 13.79
CA TYR A 157 -7.91 0.07 14.23
C TYR A 157 -6.70 0.72 14.91
N ARG A 158 -6.05 0.02 15.84
CA ARG A 158 -4.90 0.56 16.59
C ARG A 158 -3.70 0.86 15.69
N ASN A 159 -3.40 -0.03 14.74
CA ASN A 159 -2.29 0.15 13.81
C ASN A 159 -2.57 1.28 12.82
N VAL A 160 -3.80 1.39 12.31
CA VAL A 160 -4.24 2.53 11.48
C VAL A 160 -4.10 3.83 12.27
N LEU A 161 -4.64 3.90 13.49
CA LEU A 161 -4.55 5.09 14.33
C LEU A 161 -3.10 5.49 14.59
N PHE A 162 -2.24 4.52 14.91
CA PHE A 162 -0.81 4.76 15.13
C PHE A 162 -0.14 5.36 13.89
N ILE A 163 -0.35 4.78 12.71
CA ILE A 163 0.23 5.32 11.47
C ILE A 163 -0.24 6.76 11.24
N LEU A 164 -1.54 7.02 11.42
CA LEU A 164 -2.10 8.35 11.21
C LEU A 164 -1.65 9.37 12.26
N SER A 165 -1.32 8.98 13.49
CA SER A 165 -0.91 9.91 14.55
C SER A 165 0.58 10.25 14.57
N HIS A 166 1.43 9.61 13.74
CA HIS A 166 2.89 9.82 13.75
C HIS A 166 3.41 10.41 12.42
N PRO A 167 3.19 11.70 12.15
CA PRO A 167 3.57 12.35 10.88
C PRO A 167 5.07 12.31 10.60
N GLN A 168 5.91 12.47 11.62
CA GLN A 168 7.38 12.46 11.47
C GLN A 168 7.92 11.09 11.04
N THR A 169 7.25 10.01 11.45
CA THR A 169 7.64 8.66 11.06
C THR A 169 7.10 8.31 9.69
N PHE A 170 5.79 8.47 9.46
CA PHE A 170 5.17 7.88 8.27
C PHE A 170 5.09 8.82 7.07
N GLY A 171 5.32 10.13 7.23
CA GLY A 171 5.21 11.08 6.13
C GLY A 171 3.77 11.23 5.63
N ILE A 172 3.54 12.15 4.70
CA ILE A 172 2.18 12.55 4.33
C ILE A 172 1.51 11.57 3.36
N ARG A 173 2.26 11.00 2.40
CA ARG A 173 1.71 10.12 1.36
C ARG A 173 1.26 8.78 1.94
N LEU A 174 2.08 8.14 2.77
CA LEU A 174 1.71 6.90 3.46
C LEU A 174 0.48 7.10 4.34
N ARG A 175 0.45 8.17 5.16
CA ARG A 175 -0.71 8.49 6.01
C ARG A 175 -1.98 8.72 5.19
N TYR A 176 -1.88 9.43 4.07
CA TYR A 176 -3.00 9.64 3.15
C TYR A 176 -3.56 8.31 2.61
N HIS A 177 -2.69 7.46 2.06
CA HIS A 177 -3.11 6.16 1.50
C HIS A 177 -3.66 5.23 2.59
N THR A 178 -3.05 5.21 3.77
CA THR A 178 -3.59 4.49 4.94
C THR A 178 -5.00 4.96 5.29
N SER A 179 -5.22 6.27 5.34
CA SER A 179 -6.55 6.86 5.57
C SER A 179 -7.56 6.36 4.54
N LYS A 180 -7.23 6.44 3.26
CA LYS A 180 -8.12 6.07 2.16
C LYS A 180 -8.51 4.58 2.25
N ILE A 181 -7.52 3.70 2.40
CA ILE A 181 -7.72 2.25 2.57
C ILE A 181 -8.60 1.98 3.79
N ALA A 182 -8.31 2.63 4.92
CA ALA A 182 -9.05 2.42 6.16
C ALA A 182 -10.52 2.85 6.04
N GLN A 183 -10.81 3.94 5.33
CA GLN A 183 -12.17 4.42 5.08
C GLN A 183 -12.95 3.55 4.08
N GLU A 184 -12.27 3.01 3.06
CA GLU A 184 -12.91 2.20 2.02
C GLU A 184 -13.20 0.76 2.49
N LEU A 185 -12.28 0.17 3.26
CA LEU A 185 -12.35 -1.24 3.63
C LEU A 185 -13.01 -1.50 4.99
N PHE A 186 -13.08 -0.51 5.89
CA PHE A 186 -13.53 -0.73 7.26
C PHE A 186 -14.64 0.23 7.68
N GLN A 187 -15.64 -0.34 8.34
CA GLN A 187 -16.66 0.41 9.06
C GLN A 187 -16.28 0.50 10.54
N PHE A 188 -15.48 1.50 10.90
CA PHE A 188 -15.12 1.76 12.30
C PHE A 188 -16.33 2.24 13.11
N THR A 189 -16.32 2.01 14.43
CA THR A 189 -17.34 2.55 15.33
C THR A 189 -17.33 4.08 15.36
N VAL A 190 -18.42 4.71 15.78
CA VAL A 190 -18.52 6.18 15.86
C VAL A 190 -17.38 6.79 16.70
N LYS A 191 -17.02 6.15 17.81
CA LYS A 191 -15.91 6.57 18.68
C LYS A 191 -14.56 6.46 17.98
N GLN A 192 -14.32 5.35 17.28
CA GLN A 192 -13.11 5.14 16.48
C GLN A 192 -13.01 6.15 15.33
N GLN A 193 -14.10 6.41 14.61
CA GLN A 193 -14.15 7.43 13.55
C GLN A 193 -13.83 8.82 14.09
N HIS A 194 -14.38 9.19 15.24
CA HIS A 194 -14.09 10.48 15.89
C HIS A 194 -12.60 10.64 16.21
N ASN A 195 -11.97 9.59 16.74
CA ASN A 195 -10.53 9.60 17.04
C ASN A 195 -9.66 9.70 15.78
N LEU A 196 -10.06 9.03 14.69
CA LEU A 196 -9.36 9.11 13.40
C LEU A 196 -9.53 10.51 12.77
N ALA A 197 -10.71 11.13 12.88
CA ALA A 197 -11.03 12.41 12.26
C ALA A 197 -10.05 13.54 12.64
N LYS A 198 -9.55 13.53 13.89
CA LYS A 198 -8.51 14.48 14.36
C LYS A 198 -7.27 14.48 13.47
N TRP A 199 -6.87 13.31 12.96
CA TRP A 199 -5.66 13.16 12.15
C TRP A 199 -5.93 13.33 10.66
N LEU A 200 -7.16 13.04 10.22
CA LEU A 200 -7.59 13.17 8.82
C LEU A 200 -7.64 14.63 8.36
N SER A 201 -8.08 15.56 9.23
CA SER A 201 -8.04 17.00 8.92
C SER A 201 -6.62 17.50 8.64
N ILE A 202 -5.65 17.07 9.43
CA ILE A 202 -4.22 17.44 9.26
C ILE A 202 -3.67 16.94 7.91
N ILE A 203 -4.12 15.77 7.46
CA ILE A 203 -3.68 15.18 6.19
C ILE A 203 -4.29 15.90 4.98
N THR A 204 -5.51 16.41 5.13
CA THR A 204 -6.25 17.10 4.07
C THR A 204 -5.88 18.58 3.95
N ASP A 205 -5.49 19.26 5.04
CA ASP A 205 -5.07 20.66 4.99
C ASP A 205 -3.68 20.86 4.34
N THR A 206 -2.88 19.81 4.22
CA THR A 206 -1.53 19.82 3.58
C THR A 206 -1.59 19.53 2.07
N THR A 207 -2.65 19.99 1.38
CA THR A 207 -2.98 19.71 -0.03
C THR A 207 -2.01 20.26 -1.10
N THR A 208 -0.96 20.97 -0.73
CA THR A 208 0.08 21.28 -1.73
C THR A 208 0.87 20.02 -2.01
N ASP A 209 0.66 19.49 -3.23
CA ASP A 209 1.36 18.38 -3.90
C ASP A 209 2.85 18.74 -4.15
N ASP A 210 3.50 19.37 -3.17
CA ASP A 210 4.87 19.82 -3.27
C ASP A 210 5.72 18.54 -3.28
N ASP A 211 6.37 18.30 -4.42
CA ASP A 211 7.19 17.13 -4.74
C ASP A 211 8.50 17.10 -3.93
N ARG A 212 8.47 17.69 -2.73
CA ARG A 212 9.51 17.59 -1.72
C ARG A 212 9.52 16.13 -1.26
N THR A 213 10.62 15.47 -1.57
CA THR A 213 11.00 14.18 -0.98
C THR A 213 10.67 14.18 0.51
N ASP A 214 9.90 13.17 0.98
CA ASP A 214 9.41 12.95 2.35
C ASP A 214 10.52 12.79 3.43
N ASP A 215 11.73 13.30 3.18
CA ASP A 215 12.89 13.22 4.09
C ASP A 215 12.99 14.40 5.08
N GLU A 216 12.16 15.44 4.96
CA GLU A 216 12.12 16.50 5.97
C GLU A 216 11.08 16.19 7.06
N PRO A 217 11.49 16.11 8.34
CA PRO A 217 10.56 15.89 9.44
C PRO A 217 9.63 17.09 9.59
N ALA A 218 8.32 16.84 9.56
CA ALA A 218 7.32 17.85 9.88
C ALA A 218 7.54 18.38 11.30
N THR A 219 7.89 19.66 11.40
CA THR A 219 8.05 20.40 12.66
C THR A 219 6.68 20.76 13.24
N THR A 220 6.02 19.79 13.86
CA THR A 220 4.92 20.08 14.78
C THR A 220 5.19 19.41 16.11
N THR A 221 5.53 20.24 17.09
CA THR A 221 5.66 19.96 18.52
C THR A 221 4.35 19.45 19.12
N SER A 222 4.37 18.28 19.76
CA SER A 222 3.66 18.02 21.03
C SER A 222 4.07 16.62 21.52
N ASP A 223 4.94 16.59 22.53
CA ASP A 223 5.15 15.42 23.38
C ASP A 223 3.86 15.24 24.22
N ASP A 224 3.03 14.27 23.86
CA ASP A 224 1.93 13.82 24.70
C ASP A 224 1.97 12.30 24.76
N ASP A 225 2.35 11.77 25.93
CA ASP A 225 2.27 10.36 26.28
C ASP A 225 0.80 9.90 26.27
N PHE A 226 0.31 9.43 25.13
CA PHE A 226 -1.06 8.91 25.01
C PHE A 226 -1.13 7.43 25.35
N ILE A 227 -1.79 7.12 26.47
CA ILE A 227 -2.18 5.76 26.87
C ILE A 227 -3.25 5.24 25.90
N TYR A 228 -2.90 4.23 25.10
CA TYR A 228 -3.80 3.51 24.19
C TYR A 228 -4.76 2.58 24.95
N SER A 229 -5.67 3.12 25.73
CA SER A 229 -6.77 2.33 26.31
C SER A 229 -8.06 2.60 25.56
N ASP A 230 -8.48 1.64 24.74
CA ASP A 230 -9.89 1.38 24.45
C ASP A 230 -10.01 0.04 23.68
N ASN A 231 -10.60 -0.95 24.36
CA ASN A 231 -11.10 -2.19 23.77
C ASN A 231 -12.61 -1.99 23.63
N ASP A 232 -13.10 -1.61 22.45
CA ASP A 232 -14.52 -1.25 22.25
C ASP A 232 -15.34 -2.28 21.46
N TYR A 233 -14.73 -3.38 21.04
CA TYR A 233 -15.51 -4.53 20.54
C TYR A 233 -15.88 -5.38 21.75
N GLU A 234 -16.88 -4.95 22.50
CA GLU A 234 -17.59 -5.85 23.41
C GLU A 234 -18.31 -6.90 22.56
N GLU A 235 -18.18 -8.18 22.95
CA GLU A 235 -18.98 -9.28 22.41
C GLU A 235 -20.47 -8.98 22.64
N ASN A 236 -21.13 -8.36 21.66
CA ASN A 236 -22.58 -8.47 21.58
C ASN A 236 -22.90 -9.88 21.09
N GLU A 237 -23.01 -10.82 22.04
CA GLU A 237 -23.80 -12.02 21.85
C GLU A 237 -25.20 -11.61 21.36
N ASN A 238 -25.61 -12.17 20.22
CA ASN A 238 -26.96 -12.16 19.65
C ASN A 238 -27.57 -10.79 19.27
N TYR A 239 -27.29 -10.36 18.04
CA TYR A 239 -28.37 -9.83 17.19
C TYR A 239 -28.37 -10.56 15.84
N ASP A 240 -29.41 -11.38 15.66
CA ASP A 240 -29.80 -11.95 14.37
C ASP A 240 -30.21 -10.83 13.42
N VAL A 241 -29.25 -10.30 12.67
CA VAL A 241 -29.52 -9.35 11.58
C VAL A 241 -29.91 -10.17 10.35
N SER A 242 -31.18 -10.61 10.37
CA SER A 242 -31.85 -11.12 9.19
C SER A 242 -31.66 -10.16 8.00
N VAL A 243 -31.13 -10.73 6.91
CA VAL A 243 -30.86 -10.07 5.65
C VAL A 243 -32.16 -9.51 5.06
N MET A 244 -32.38 -8.20 5.14
CA MET A 244 -33.37 -7.54 4.30
C MET A 244 -32.79 -7.27 2.91
N LYS A 245 -32.81 -8.31 2.06
CA LYS A 245 -32.87 -8.12 0.61
C LYS A 245 -34.25 -7.57 0.27
N LYS A 246 -34.24 -6.56 -0.61
CA LYS A 246 -35.39 -5.87 -1.20
C LYS A 246 -36.57 -6.82 -1.50
N GLY A 247 -37.73 -6.44 -0.98
CA GLY A 247 -39.00 -6.56 -1.71
C GLY A 247 -39.84 -7.82 -1.46
N VAL A 248 -41.10 -7.55 -1.13
CA VAL A 248 -42.29 -8.41 -1.21
C VAL A 248 -42.61 -9.21 0.06
N VAL A 249 -43.50 -8.60 0.85
CA VAL A 249 -44.34 -9.22 1.88
C VAL A 249 -45.37 -10.13 1.20
N ILE A 250 -45.37 -11.43 1.55
CA ILE A 250 -46.58 -12.25 1.45
C ILE A 250 -46.73 -12.99 2.78
N LYS A 251 -47.70 -12.53 3.59
CA LYS A 251 -48.21 -13.26 4.74
C LYS A 251 -49.00 -14.48 4.25
N ARG A 252 -48.68 -15.68 4.71
CA ARG A 252 -49.67 -16.75 4.85
C ARG A 252 -49.56 -17.42 6.21
N LYS A 253 -50.73 -17.52 6.83
CA LYS A 253 -51.05 -18.04 8.15
C LYS A 253 -51.52 -19.49 7.96
N ILE A 254 -50.81 -20.46 8.52
CA ILE A 254 -51.35 -21.71 9.08
C ILE A 254 -50.51 -21.99 10.33
#